data_AF-A0A382AU54-F1
#
_entry.id   AF-A0A382AU54-F1
#
_cell.length_a   1.000
_cell.length_b   1.000
_cell.length_c   1.000
_cell.angle_alpha   90.00
_cell.angle_beta   90.00
_cell.angle_gamma   90.00
#
_symmetry.space_group_name_H-M   'P 1'
#
loop_
_entity.id
_entity.type
_entity.pdbx_description
1 polymer ?
#
loop_
_entity_poly.entity_id
_entity_poly.type
_entity_poly.pdbx_seq_one_letter_code
_entity_poly.pdbx_strand_id
1 'polypeptide(L)'
;VFARIIAIAVLVFGCAYWLLETVRNTSLLRIETITVIGNNRLSTGEVTTLVESLHGQNLLLADLDESRHHLRAAGWIEDATLRRVLPSTVEVVVNEREPVGLGRFGSALYLIDSEGVILDEFSP
;
A
#
# COMPACT_ATOMS: atom_id res chain seq x y z
N VAL A 1 -46.90 -16.83 15.71
CA VAL A 1 -45.53 -16.70 16.26
C VAL A 1 -44.47 -16.82 15.17
N PHE A 2 -44.43 -17.91 14.40
CA PHE A 2 -43.49 -18.11 13.27
C PHE A 2 -43.41 -16.93 12.28
N ALA A 3 -44.55 -16.41 11.80
CA ALA A 3 -44.55 -15.28 10.86
C ALA A 3 -43.89 -14.00 11.40
N ARG A 4 -43.98 -13.73 12.71
CA ARG A 4 -43.35 -12.55 13.35
C ARG A 4 -41.84 -12.74 13.46
N ILE A 5 -41.37 -13.95 13.75
CA ILE A 5 -39.93 -14.27 13.81
C ILE A 5 -39.30 -14.11 12.43
N ILE A 6 -39.96 -14.63 11.37
CA ILE A 6 -39.49 -14.48 9.99
C ILE A 6 -39.45 -13.00 9.58
N ALA A 7 -40.50 -12.23 9.89
CA ALA A 7 -40.54 -10.81 9.58
C ALA A 7 -39.40 -10.03 10.26
N ILE A 8 -39.12 -10.30 11.53
CA ILE A 8 -38.00 -9.69 12.26
C ILE A 8 -36.66 -10.12 11.66
N ALA A 9 -36.49 -11.39 11.33
CA ALA A 9 -35.24 -11.89 10.74
C ALA A 9 -34.95 -11.22 9.38
N VAL A 10 -35.97 -11.08 8.50
CA VAL A 10 -35.83 -10.37 7.22
C VAL A 10 -35.49 -8.90 7.44
N LEU A 11 -36.12 -8.24 8.41
CA LEU A 11 -35.84 -6.84 8.75
C LEU A 11 -34.40 -6.65 9.25
N VAL A 12 -33.94 -7.54 10.14
CA VAL A 12 -32.57 -7.52 10.66
C VAL A 12 -31.56 -7.78 9.54
N PHE A 13 -31.79 -8.79 8.69
CA PHE A 13 -30.87 -9.11 7.59
C PHE A 13 -30.83 -8.00 6.54
N GLY A 14 -31.98 -7.43 6.18
CA GLY A 14 -32.06 -6.29 5.26
C GLY A 14 -31.39 -5.04 5.81
N CYS A 15 -31.58 -4.75 7.10
CA CYS A 15 -30.92 -3.63 7.77
C CYS A 15 -29.40 -3.84 7.84
N ALA A 16 -28.93 -5.04 8.18
CA ALA A 16 -27.51 -5.38 8.18
C ALA A 16 -26.89 -5.25 6.79
N TYR A 17 -27.56 -5.74 5.74
CA TYR A 17 -27.11 -5.60 4.36
C TYR A 17 -27.02 -4.12 3.95
N TRP A 18 -28.05 -3.32 4.25
CA TRP A 18 -28.07 -1.89 3.93
C TRP A 18 -26.99 -1.10 4.67
N LEU A 19 -26.73 -1.44 5.94
CA LEU A 19 -25.68 -0.83 6.75
C LEU A 19 -24.29 -1.15 6.20
N LEU A 20 -24.03 -2.42 5.84
CA LEU A 20 -22.77 -2.84 5.23
C LEU A 20 -22.53 -2.15 3.88
N GLU A 21 -23.54 -2.06 3.04
CA GLU A 21 -23.43 -1.41 1.73
C GLU A 21 -23.13 0.10 1.85
N THR A 22 -23.72 0.76 2.85
CA THR A 22 -23.46 2.17 3.14
C THR A 22 -22.00 2.38 3.56
N VAL A 23 -21.46 1.53 4.44
CA VAL A 23 -20.04 1.60 4.86
C VAL A 23 -19.09 1.36 3.68
N ARG A 24 -19.46 0.49 2.73
CA ARG A 24 -18.66 0.23 1.52
C ARG A 24 -18.63 1.41 0.55
N ASN A 25 -19.72 2.17 0.45
CA ASN A 25 -19.86 3.29 -0.49
C ASN A 25 -19.65 4.68 0.14
N THR A 26 -19.21 4.75 1.39
CA THR A 26 -18.98 6.05 2.03
C THR A 26 -17.68 6.67 1.50
N SER A 27 -17.77 7.87 0.92
CA SER A 27 -16.62 8.62 0.43
C SER A 27 -15.56 8.91 1.49
N LEU A 28 -15.93 8.88 2.77
CA LEU A 28 -15.02 9.11 3.91
C LEU A 28 -13.92 8.06 4.05
N LEU A 29 -14.18 6.81 3.65
CA LEU A 29 -13.18 5.73 3.71
C LEU A 29 -12.40 5.60 2.41
N ARG A 30 -12.59 6.51 1.46
CA ARG A 30 -11.79 6.53 0.25
C ARG A 30 -10.38 7.00 0.60
N ILE A 31 -9.36 6.28 0.13
CA ILE A 31 -7.97 6.68 0.33
C ILE A 31 -7.73 7.97 -0.46
N GLU A 32 -7.45 9.05 0.26
CA GLU A 32 -7.18 10.38 -0.32
C GLU A 32 -5.76 10.87 0.01
N THR A 33 -5.12 10.27 1.00
CA THR A 33 -3.80 10.68 1.45
C THR A 33 -2.91 9.46 1.66
N ILE A 34 -1.71 9.53 1.11
CA ILE A 34 -0.65 8.54 1.33
C ILE A 34 0.51 9.29 1.98
N THR A 35 0.88 8.90 3.19
CA THR A 35 2.02 9.46 3.91
C THR A 35 3.19 8.49 3.82
N VAL A 36 4.38 9.00 3.49
CA VAL A 36 5.59 8.18 3.39
C VAL A 36 6.57 8.60 4.47
N ILE A 37 7.16 7.62 5.15
CA ILE A 37 8.13 7.80 6.23
C ILE A 37 9.29 6.82 6.01
N GLY A 38 10.51 7.22 6.39
CA GLY A 38 11.70 6.37 6.30
C GLY A 38 12.40 6.40 4.94
N ASN A 39 11.90 7.20 4.00
CA ASN A 39 12.56 7.47 2.74
C ASN A 39 13.70 8.49 2.93
N ASN A 40 14.92 8.13 2.52
CA ASN A 40 16.11 8.98 2.61
C ASN A 40 16.70 9.24 1.22
N ARG A 41 16.74 8.22 0.38
CA ARG A 41 17.22 8.26 -1.01
C ARG A 41 16.07 8.45 -1.97
N LEU A 42 15.01 7.67 -1.83
CA LEU A 42 13.81 7.84 -2.65
C LEU A 42 13.06 9.09 -2.19
N SER A 43 12.54 9.85 -3.15
CA SER A 43 11.61 10.92 -2.86
C SER A 43 10.25 10.35 -2.45
N THR A 44 9.51 11.11 -1.65
CA THR A 44 8.12 10.77 -1.30
C THR A 44 7.25 10.58 -2.53
N GLY A 45 7.50 11.34 -3.61
CA GLY A 45 6.79 11.21 -4.87
C GLY A 45 7.02 9.84 -5.53
N GLU A 46 8.27 9.40 -5.63
CA GLU A 46 8.62 8.09 -6.21
C GLU A 46 7.96 6.94 -5.44
N VAL A 47 8.01 6.97 -4.10
CA VAL A 47 7.33 5.95 -3.28
C VAL A 47 5.82 6.01 -3.47
N THR A 48 5.23 7.21 -3.54
CA THR A 48 3.78 7.37 -3.72
C THR A 48 3.33 6.85 -5.09
N THR A 49 4.12 7.05 -6.14
CA THR A 49 3.84 6.52 -7.49
C THR A 49 3.79 4.99 -7.49
N LEU A 50 4.68 4.32 -6.73
CA LEU A 50 4.66 2.85 -6.61
C LEU A 50 3.40 2.31 -5.94
N VAL A 51 2.68 3.13 -5.19
CA VAL A 51 1.41 2.76 -4.53
C VAL A 51 0.22 3.59 -5.02
N GLU A 52 0.33 4.23 -6.18
CA GLU A 52 -0.71 5.10 -6.73
C GLU A 52 -2.03 4.34 -6.95
N SER A 53 -1.96 3.03 -7.20
CA SER A 53 -3.12 2.15 -7.31
C SER A 53 -4.04 2.21 -6.10
N LEU A 54 -3.51 2.46 -4.89
CA LEU A 54 -4.29 2.59 -3.66
C LEU A 54 -5.17 3.84 -3.63
N HIS A 55 -4.74 4.91 -4.30
CA HIS A 55 -5.46 6.17 -4.27
C HIS A 55 -6.86 6.01 -4.87
N GLY A 56 -7.87 6.48 -4.14
CA GLY A 56 -9.28 6.35 -4.55
C GLY A 56 -9.93 5.01 -4.21
N GLN A 57 -9.18 4.01 -3.74
CA GLN A 57 -9.78 2.76 -3.26
C GLN A 57 -10.45 2.94 -1.88
N ASN A 58 -11.32 2.00 -1.50
CA ASN A 58 -11.86 1.96 -0.15
C ASN A 58 -10.77 1.43 0.82
N LEU A 59 -10.39 2.22 1.82
CA LEU A 59 -9.33 1.95 2.79
C LEU A 59 -9.48 0.60 3.49
N LEU A 60 -10.72 0.15 3.74
CA LEU A 60 -10.98 -1.13 4.41
C LEU A 60 -10.86 -2.33 3.46
N LEU A 61 -11.07 -2.12 2.16
CA LEU A 61 -11.07 -3.17 1.13
C LEU A 61 -9.76 -3.24 0.35
N ALA A 62 -8.95 -2.17 0.39
CA ALA A 62 -7.70 -2.08 -0.34
C ALA A 62 -6.70 -3.16 0.11
N ASP A 63 -6.04 -3.79 -0.87
CA ASP A 63 -5.01 -4.81 -0.64
C ASP A 63 -3.65 -4.12 -0.40
N LEU A 64 -3.30 -4.02 0.88
CA LEU A 64 -2.03 -3.41 1.28
C LEU A 64 -0.85 -4.38 1.14
N ASP A 65 -1.11 -5.70 1.11
CA ASP A 65 -0.05 -6.70 0.97
C ASP A 65 0.42 -6.76 -0.49
N GLU A 66 -0.50 -6.66 -1.45
CA GLU A 66 -0.14 -6.48 -2.87
C GLU A 66 0.71 -5.22 -3.07
N SER A 67 0.31 -4.10 -2.47
CA SER A 67 1.04 -2.83 -2.54
C SER A 67 2.43 -2.93 -1.88
N ARG A 68 2.55 -3.67 -0.78
CA ARG A 68 3.84 -3.98 -0.14
C ARG A 68 4.75 -4.76 -1.08
N HIS A 69 4.21 -5.77 -1.77
CA HIS A 69 4.98 -6.55 -2.73
C HIS A 69 5.44 -5.69 -3.91
N HIS A 70 4.60 -4.78 -4.39
CA HIS A 70 4.97 -3.83 -5.43
C HIS A 70 6.10 -2.90 -4.99
N LEU A 71 6.04 -2.37 -3.77
CA LEU A 71 7.12 -1.56 -3.20
C LEU A 71 8.44 -2.33 -3.12
N ARG A 72 8.43 -3.57 -2.61
CA ARG A 72 9.64 -4.42 -2.52
C ARG A 72 10.22 -4.81 -3.88
N ALA A 73 9.44 -4.74 -4.96
CA ALA A 73 9.94 -4.97 -6.30
C ALA A 73 10.80 -3.79 -6.82
N ALA A 74 10.68 -2.61 -6.19
CA ALA A 74 11.60 -1.51 -6.45
C ALA A 74 12.97 -1.85 -5.84
N GLY A 75 14.02 -1.77 -6.66
CA GLY A 75 15.38 -2.18 -6.28
C GLY A 75 15.88 -1.49 -5.01
N TRP A 76 15.47 -0.26 -4.73
CA TRP A 76 15.88 0.51 -3.55
C TRP A 76 15.20 0.12 -2.23
N ILE A 77 14.08 -0.62 -2.27
CA ILE A 77 13.28 -0.91 -1.08
C ILE A 77 13.61 -2.31 -0.57
N GLU A 78 14.07 -2.40 0.68
CA GLU A 78 14.32 -3.69 1.34
C GLU A 78 13.00 -4.26 1.87
N ASP A 79 12.27 -3.42 2.60
CA ASP A 79 10.95 -3.72 3.11
C ASP A 79 10.10 -2.45 3.19
N ALA A 80 8.78 -2.64 3.19
CA ALA A 80 7.82 -1.59 3.49
C ALA A 80 6.74 -2.13 4.42
N THR A 81 6.26 -1.28 5.33
CA THR A 81 5.11 -1.55 6.18
C THR A 81 4.02 -0.55 5.88
N LEU A 82 2.85 -1.03 5.44
CA LEU A 82 1.69 -0.19 5.20
C LEU A 82 0.70 -0.35 6.35
N ARG A 83 0.20 0.77 6.86
CA ARG A 83 -0.83 0.80 7.90
C ARG A 83 -1.99 1.71 7.51
N ARG A 84 -3.19 1.33 7.95
CA ARG A 84 -4.41 2.11 7.74
C ARG A 84 -4.52 3.16 8.85
N VAL A 85 -4.60 4.42 8.47
CA VAL A 85 -4.87 5.54 9.37
C VAL A 85 -6.22 6.12 8.99
N LEU A 86 -7.23 5.78 9.79
CA LEU A 86 -8.60 6.21 9.54
C LEU A 86 -8.72 7.75 9.58
N PRO A 87 -9.63 8.35 8.80
CA PRO A 87 -10.61 7.67 7.93
C PRO A 87 -10.12 7.38 6.51
N SER A 88 -9.14 8.12 5.98
CA SER A 88 -8.82 8.16 4.54
C SER A 88 -7.33 8.11 4.20
N THR A 89 -6.48 7.71 5.16
CA THR A 89 -5.02 7.75 5.01
C THR A 89 -4.38 6.36 5.04
N VAL A 90 -3.42 6.15 4.15
CA VAL A 90 -2.47 5.02 4.23
C VAL A 90 -1.11 5.59 4.59
N GLU A 91 -0.53 5.09 5.68
CA GLU A 91 0.85 5.42 6.03
C GLU A 91 1.77 4.29 5.57
N VAL A 92 2.81 4.65 4.83
CA VAL A 92 3.82 3.77 4.26
C VAL A 92 5.14 4.07 4.97
N VAL A 93 5.63 3.09 5.73
CA VAL A 93 6.96 3.15 6.33
C VAL A 93 7.89 2.31 5.48
N VAL A 94 8.87 2.96 4.85
CA VAL A 94 9.84 2.34 3.96
C VAL A 94 11.15 2.09 4.72
N ASN A 95 11.74 0.92 4.50
CA ASN A 95 13.12 0.61 4.84
C ASN A 95 13.92 0.49 3.53
N GLU A 96 14.82 1.44 3.29
CA GLU A 96 15.65 1.49 2.09
C GLU A 96 16.89 0.60 2.24
N ARG A 97 17.33 0.00 1.12
CA ARG A 97 18.55 -0.79 1.07
C ARG A 97 19.78 0.10 1.14
N GLU A 98 20.82 -0.39 1.81
CA GLU A 98 22.12 0.26 1.86
C GLU A 98 23.01 -0.21 0.69
N PRO A 99 23.50 0.70 -0.18
CA PRO A 99 24.47 0.34 -1.20
C PRO A 99 25.82 0.02 -0.55
N VAL A 100 26.39 -1.14 -0.87
CA VAL A 100 27.69 -1.57 -0.33
C VAL A 100 28.79 -1.60 -1.39
N GLY A 101 28.45 -1.48 -2.67
CA GLY A 101 29.44 -1.51 -3.73
C GLY A 101 28.89 -1.25 -5.13
N LEU A 102 29.77 -1.44 -6.12
CA LEU A 102 29.47 -1.33 -7.54
C LEU A 102 29.58 -2.69 -8.22
N GLY A 103 28.51 -3.11 -8.89
CA GLY A 103 28.51 -4.25 -9.81
C GLY A 103 28.72 -3.78 -11.25
N ARG A 104 29.55 -4.48 -12.02
CA ARG A 104 29.72 -4.21 -13.46
C ARG A 104 28.98 -5.24 -14.29
N PHE A 105 28.06 -4.77 -15.13
CA PHE A 105 27.37 -5.59 -16.13
C PHE A 105 27.59 -4.98 -17.52
N GLY A 106 28.42 -5.65 -18.32
CA GLY A 106 28.88 -5.10 -19.60
C GLY A 106 29.71 -3.83 -19.40
N SER A 107 29.27 -2.72 -20.01
CA SER A 107 29.90 -1.40 -19.88
C SER A 107 29.33 -0.53 -18.76
N ALA A 108 28.17 -0.87 -18.22
CA ALA A 108 27.49 -0.09 -17.19
C ALA A 108 27.92 -0.53 -15.78
N LEU A 109 27.90 0.42 -14.85
CA LEU A 109 28.10 0.20 -13.42
C LEU A 109 26.76 0.35 -12.72
N TYR A 110 26.50 -0.47 -11.73
CA TYR A 110 25.27 -0.46 -10.95
C TYR A 110 25.59 -0.44 -9.47
N LEU A 111 24.79 0.27 -8.70
CA LEU A 111 24.79 0.18 -7.24
C LEU A 111 24.19 -1.16 -6.83
N ILE A 112 24.87 -1.87 -5.93
CA ILE A 112 24.43 -3.14 -5.38
C ILE A 112 24.45 -3.13 -3.86
N ASP A 113 23.54 -3.87 -3.25
CA ASP A 113 23.51 -4.10 -1.80
C ASP A 113 24.29 -5.36 -1.38
N SER A 114 24.27 -5.66 -0.08
CA SER A 114 24.96 -6.83 0.49
C SER A 114 24.38 -8.18 0.07
N GLU A 115 23.15 -8.21 -0.44
CA GLU A 115 22.46 -9.40 -0.94
C GLU A 115 22.68 -9.59 -2.46
N GLY A 116 23.33 -8.63 -3.13
CA GLY A 116 23.57 -8.63 -4.56
C GLY A 116 22.38 -8.11 -5.39
N VAL A 117 21.42 -7.43 -4.77
CA VAL A 117 20.30 -6.78 -5.46
C VAL A 117 20.80 -5.52 -6.16
N ILE A 118 20.36 -5.33 -7.41
CA ILE A 118 20.65 -4.12 -8.19
C ILE A 118 19.70 -3.01 -7.74
N LEU A 119 20.26 -1.89 -7.31
CA LEU A 119 19.50 -0.73 -6.81
C LEU A 119 19.24 0.29 -7.93
N ASP A 120 20.30 0.70 -8.63
CA ASP A 120 20.26 1.70 -9.69
C ASP A 120 21.52 1.66 -10.58
N GLU A 121 21.47 2.30 -11.74
CA GLU A 121 22.65 2.53 -12.58
C GLU A 121 23.53 3.65 -11.97
N PHE A 122 24.82 3.38 -11.82
CA PHE A 122 25.79 4.35 -11.37
C PHE A 122 26.27 5.21 -12.55
N SER A 123 25.77 6.44 -12.61
CA SER A 123 26.23 7.48 -13.54
C SER A 123 27.12 8.50 -12.80
N PRO A 124 28.39 8.71 -13.23
CA PRO A 124 29.30 9.71 -12.66
C PRO A 124 28.89 11.17 -12.88
#